data_AF-A0A937NP57-F1
#
_entry.id   AF-A0A937NP57-F1
#
_cell.length_a   1.000
_cell.length_b   1.000
_cell.length_c   1.000
_cell.angle_alpha   90.00
_cell.angle_beta   90.00
_cell.angle_gamma   90.00
#
_symmetry.space_group_name_H-M   'P 1'
#
loop_
_entity.id
_entity.type
_entity.pdbx_description
1 polymer ?
#
loop_
_entity_poly.entity_id
_entity_poly.type
_entity_poly.pdbx_seq_one_letter_code
_entity_poly.pdbx_strand_id
1 'polypeptide(L)'
;MTNAGNVTLTNVTLSDSDFNAEISNQCIVPTSLASGNSFTCVVGPFAAIEGQHTNTATATGDYNKNPYHDSDDANYFGGVPDYSFEKYINGEDADTLVEAVEVDAGDSLTFKYEVTNEGNAPIEWTGLTDDVFGDLTGECGLPKTIAVGQSDYCQITRTAGDFPDGKENVGTASVTGLADQTDPAWYETAPPELGCTYTHGYWKNHPLAWPVYSLVLGDETYTQAELLALLWASPEGDASIILALQLIAAKLNVANGADDSAIASTIDAADDWLDDYSGKLPYSISPSSPAGGQATDLAGTLDVYNNGLLEGGPPHCDGASGSSECTHRVFLPLLEAGASTQATE
;
A
#
# COMPACT_ATOMS: atom_id res chain seq x y z
N MET A 1 -52.82 -25.75 3.90
CA MET A 1 -53.57 -26.89 3.33
C MET A 1 -55.02 -26.51 3.04
N THR A 2 -55.60 -27.04 1.98
CA THR A 2 -57.00 -26.77 1.57
C THR A 2 -57.69 -28.09 1.22
N ASN A 3 -58.89 -28.33 1.77
CA ASN A 3 -59.68 -29.47 1.35
C ASN A 3 -60.44 -29.13 0.05
N ALA A 4 -59.83 -29.46 -1.09
CA ALA A 4 -60.41 -29.25 -2.42
C ALA A 4 -61.50 -30.28 -2.78
N GLY A 5 -61.71 -31.31 -1.95
CA GLY A 5 -62.76 -32.30 -2.14
C GLY A 5 -64.15 -31.77 -1.80
N ASN A 6 -65.18 -32.56 -2.10
CA ASN A 6 -66.59 -32.24 -1.84
C ASN A 6 -67.12 -32.84 -0.51
N VAL A 7 -66.24 -33.42 0.31
CA VAL A 7 -66.58 -34.07 1.59
C VAL A 7 -65.68 -33.55 2.70
N THR A 8 -66.11 -33.66 3.96
CA THR A 8 -65.30 -33.29 5.12
C THR A 8 -64.25 -34.36 5.39
N LEU A 9 -62.99 -33.96 5.59
CA LEU A 9 -61.91 -34.84 6.02
C LEU A 9 -61.82 -34.88 7.55
N THR A 10 -61.49 -36.05 8.11
CA THR A 10 -61.22 -36.27 9.54
C THR A 10 -59.78 -36.72 9.76
N ASN A 11 -59.31 -36.81 11.00
CA ASN A 11 -57.91 -37.17 11.33
C ASN A 11 -56.89 -36.32 10.55
N VAL A 12 -57.21 -35.04 10.39
CA VAL A 12 -56.35 -34.13 9.63
C VAL A 12 -55.04 -33.90 10.37
N THR A 13 -53.92 -34.07 9.67
CA THR A 13 -52.58 -33.78 10.20
C THR A 13 -51.79 -32.89 9.24
N LEU A 14 -50.79 -32.21 9.78
CA LEU A 14 -49.79 -31.47 9.05
C LEU A 14 -48.43 -31.84 9.65
N SER A 15 -47.49 -32.23 8.81
CA SER A 15 -46.10 -32.51 9.16
C SER A 15 -45.17 -31.83 8.19
N ASP A 16 -43.90 -31.72 8.58
CA ASP A 16 -42.86 -31.08 7.80
C ASP A 16 -41.55 -31.84 7.99
N SER A 17 -40.68 -31.89 6.96
CA SER A 17 -39.45 -32.69 7.03
C SER A 17 -38.45 -32.14 8.04
N ASP A 18 -38.45 -30.82 8.26
CA ASP A 18 -37.40 -30.13 9.01
C ASP A 18 -37.95 -29.51 10.30
N PHE A 19 -39.21 -29.06 10.29
CA PHE A 19 -39.84 -28.24 11.35
C PHE A 19 -41.05 -28.90 12.02
N ASN A 20 -41.08 -30.24 12.05
CA ASN A 20 -42.23 -30.99 12.58
C ASN A 20 -42.50 -30.72 14.07
N ALA A 21 -41.43 -30.48 14.86
CA ALA A 21 -41.54 -30.18 16.27
C ALA A 21 -42.14 -28.78 16.49
N GLU A 22 -41.76 -27.82 15.67
CA GLU A 22 -42.21 -26.43 15.69
C GLU A 22 -43.68 -26.36 15.30
N ILE A 23 -44.10 -27.08 14.24
CA ILE A 23 -45.51 -27.21 13.87
C ILE A 23 -46.32 -27.77 15.04
N SER A 24 -45.83 -28.84 15.67
CA SER A 24 -46.53 -29.48 16.80
C SER A 24 -46.68 -28.56 18.01
N ASN A 25 -45.72 -27.66 18.23
CA ASN A 25 -45.71 -26.75 19.37
C ASN A 25 -46.44 -25.42 19.12
N GLN A 26 -46.41 -24.91 17.89
CA GLN A 26 -46.88 -23.56 17.56
C GLN A 26 -48.25 -23.56 16.87
N CYS A 27 -48.64 -24.67 16.26
CA CYS A 27 -49.86 -24.77 15.47
C CYS A 27 -50.84 -25.78 16.07
N ILE A 28 -52.10 -25.35 16.20
CA ILE A 28 -53.20 -26.25 16.56
C ILE A 28 -53.86 -26.71 15.27
N VAL A 29 -53.37 -27.82 14.73
CA VAL A 29 -53.91 -28.41 13.51
C VAL A 29 -55.33 -28.93 13.79
N PRO A 30 -56.35 -28.53 13.01
CA PRO A 30 -57.72 -28.99 13.25
C PRO A 30 -57.83 -30.48 12.95
N THR A 31 -58.59 -31.23 13.76
CA THR A 31 -58.80 -32.67 13.54
C THR A 31 -59.79 -32.99 12.41
N SER A 32 -60.48 -31.97 11.88
CA SER A 32 -61.35 -32.10 10.71
C SER A 32 -61.32 -30.84 9.84
N LEU A 33 -61.48 -31.00 8.53
CA LEU A 33 -61.48 -29.89 7.58
C LEU A 33 -62.66 -30.06 6.60
N ALA A 34 -63.65 -29.17 6.72
CA ALA A 34 -64.82 -29.19 5.84
C ALA A 34 -64.43 -28.93 4.38
N SER A 35 -65.29 -29.37 3.45
CA SER A 35 -65.11 -29.13 2.02
C SER A 35 -64.96 -27.62 1.73
N GLY A 36 -63.93 -27.26 0.97
CA GLY A 36 -63.63 -25.88 0.59
C GLY A 36 -62.92 -25.05 1.68
N ASN A 37 -62.75 -25.58 2.90
CA ASN A 37 -62.04 -24.86 3.96
C ASN A 37 -60.52 -25.06 3.86
N SER A 38 -59.79 -24.09 4.40
CA SER A 38 -58.33 -24.10 4.47
C SER A 38 -57.84 -23.91 5.90
N PHE A 39 -56.63 -24.41 6.16
CA PHE A 39 -55.87 -24.18 7.37
C PHE A 39 -54.45 -23.74 7.00
N THR A 40 -53.94 -22.74 7.72
CA THR A 40 -52.59 -22.19 7.55
C THR A 40 -51.86 -22.21 8.88
N CYS A 41 -50.63 -22.71 8.85
CA CYS A 41 -49.67 -22.70 9.95
C CYS A 41 -48.43 -21.96 9.45
N VAL A 42 -47.90 -21.03 10.26
CA VAL A 42 -46.68 -20.29 9.95
C VAL A 42 -45.73 -20.49 11.12
N VAL A 43 -44.54 -21.00 10.84
CA VAL A 43 -43.45 -21.19 11.80
C VAL A 43 -42.22 -20.42 11.32
N GLY A 44 -41.45 -19.82 12.22
CA GLY A 44 -40.26 -19.01 11.92
C GLY A 44 -40.36 -17.55 12.42
N PRO A 45 -39.36 -16.70 12.09
CA PRO A 45 -38.23 -16.95 11.18
C PRO A 45 -37.16 -17.88 11.78
N PHE A 46 -36.41 -18.55 10.90
CA PHE A 46 -35.26 -19.40 11.26
C PHE A 46 -34.00 -18.91 10.54
N ALA A 47 -32.83 -19.13 11.15
CA ALA A 47 -31.57 -18.93 10.45
C ALA A 47 -31.40 -20.01 9.38
N ALA A 48 -31.02 -19.62 8.16
CA ALA A 48 -30.72 -20.58 7.11
C ALA A 48 -29.46 -21.37 7.47
N ILE A 49 -29.53 -22.69 7.34
CA ILE A 49 -28.37 -23.57 7.50
C ILE A 49 -27.61 -23.59 6.18
N GLU A 50 -26.27 -23.62 6.26
CA GLU A 50 -25.39 -23.69 5.09
C GLU A 50 -25.83 -24.78 4.09
N GLY A 51 -25.78 -24.44 2.79
CA GLY A 51 -25.98 -25.37 1.68
C GLY A 51 -27.40 -25.41 1.14
N GLN A 52 -27.65 -26.34 0.21
CA GLN A 52 -28.96 -26.55 -0.41
C GLN A 52 -29.85 -27.40 0.50
N HIS A 53 -31.06 -26.90 0.75
CA HIS A 53 -32.08 -27.60 1.54
C HIS A 53 -33.40 -27.68 0.77
N THR A 54 -34.11 -28.77 1.00
CA THR A 54 -35.48 -29.00 0.53
C THR A 54 -36.32 -29.30 1.76
N ASN A 55 -37.26 -28.42 2.06
CA ASN A 55 -38.23 -28.61 3.12
C ASN A 55 -39.58 -29.05 2.54
N THR A 56 -40.13 -30.17 3.02
CA THR A 56 -41.37 -30.74 2.47
C THR A 56 -42.50 -30.68 3.50
N ALA A 57 -43.54 -29.91 3.23
CA ALA A 57 -44.77 -29.92 4.02
C ALA A 57 -45.71 -31.01 3.52
N THR A 58 -46.22 -31.86 4.41
CA THR A 58 -47.18 -32.93 4.08
C THR A 58 -48.47 -32.77 4.89
N ALA A 59 -49.60 -32.69 4.20
CA ALA A 59 -50.92 -32.67 4.80
C ALA A 59 -51.61 -34.01 4.60
N THR A 60 -52.28 -34.53 5.63
CA THR A 60 -53.11 -35.75 5.51
C THR A 60 -54.52 -35.54 6.01
N GLY A 61 -55.44 -36.40 5.58
CA GLY A 61 -56.79 -36.50 6.12
C GLY A 61 -57.53 -37.72 5.60
N ASP A 62 -58.45 -38.24 6.40
CA ASP A 62 -59.21 -39.45 6.11
C ASP A 62 -60.63 -39.12 5.64
N TYR A 63 -61.10 -39.84 4.63
CA TYR A 63 -62.52 -39.97 4.29
C TYR A 63 -62.93 -41.44 4.24
N ASN A 64 -63.98 -41.82 4.97
CA ASN A 64 -64.43 -43.23 5.08
C ASN A 64 -63.31 -44.21 5.46
N LYS A 65 -62.38 -43.77 6.32
CA LYS A 65 -61.17 -44.52 6.74
C LYS A 65 -60.11 -44.73 5.65
N ASN A 66 -60.27 -44.08 4.49
CA ASN A 66 -59.23 -44.04 3.47
C ASN A 66 -58.42 -42.76 3.65
N PRO A 67 -57.08 -42.86 3.78
CA PRO A 67 -56.23 -41.69 3.90
C PRO A 67 -56.00 -41.03 2.54
N TYR A 68 -55.95 -39.71 2.58
CA TYR A 68 -55.52 -38.85 1.49
C TYR A 68 -54.34 -38.02 1.99
N HIS A 69 -53.38 -37.75 1.12
CA HIS A 69 -52.22 -36.93 1.43
C HIS A 69 -51.87 -36.05 0.24
N ASP A 70 -51.24 -34.93 0.55
CA ASP A 70 -50.67 -34.01 -0.41
C ASP A 70 -49.38 -33.43 0.20
N SER A 71 -48.37 -33.18 -0.63
CA SER A 71 -47.08 -32.67 -0.19
C SER A 71 -46.55 -31.61 -1.14
N ASP A 72 -45.91 -30.59 -0.59
CA ASP A 72 -45.32 -29.48 -1.35
C ASP A 72 -43.91 -29.16 -0.82
N ASP A 73 -42.99 -28.95 -1.75
CA ASP A 73 -41.57 -28.70 -1.45
C ASP A 73 -41.27 -27.20 -1.50
N ALA A 74 -40.51 -26.71 -0.51
CA ALA A 74 -39.90 -25.40 -0.48
C ALA A 74 -38.37 -25.54 -0.44
N ASN A 75 -37.68 -24.93 -1.40
CA ASN A 75 -36.22 -25.01 -1.50
C ASN A 75 -35.58 -23.70 -1.04
N TYR A 76 -34.47 -23.80 -0.30
CA TYR A 76 -33.64 -22.66 0.06
C TYR A 76 -32.15 -23.02 0.04
N PHE A 77 -31.30 -22.01 -0.05
CA PHE A 77 -29.85 -22.16 0.03
C PHE A 77 -29.29 -21.23 1.13
N GLY A 78 -28.63 -21.79 2.14
CA GLY A 78 -27.93 -21.00 3.14
C GLY A 78 -26.55 -20.59 2.64
N GLY A 79 -26.41 -19.31 2.30
CA GLY A 79 -25.14 -18.73 1.87
C GLY A 79 -24.19 -18.45 3.04
N VAL A 80 -22.93 -18.82 2.88
CA VAL A 80 -21.79 -18.48 3.72
C VAL A 80 -20.80 -17.74 2.82
N PRO A 81 -20.92 -16.41 2.71
CA PRO A 81 -19.96 -15.61 1.95
C PRO A 81 -18.62 -15.58 2.70
N ASP A 82 -17.53 -15.63 1.95
CA ASP A 82 -16.17 -15.51 2.46
C ASP A 82 -15.26 -15.02 1.33
N TYR A 83 -14.13 -14.40 1.67
CA TYR A 83 -13.17 -13.91 0.69
C TYR A 83 -11.75 -13.88 1.21
N SER A 84 -10.80 -13.90 0.28
CA SER A 84 -9.42 -13.49 0.50
C SER A 84 -9.12 -12.22 -0.29
N PHE A 85 -8.18 -11.42 0.23
CA PHE A 85 -7.71 -10.18 -0.36
C PHE A 85 -6.19 -10.20 -0.42
N GLU A 86 -5.65 -9.80 -1.57
CA GLU A 86 -4.22 -9.88 -1.87
C GLU A 86 -3.78 -8.67 -2.69
N LYS A 87 -2.57 -8.16 -2.43
CA LYS A 87 -2.02 -6.96 -3.03
C LYS A 87 -0.62 -7.21 -3.55
N TYR A 88 -0.49 -6.99 -4.86
CA TYR A 88 0.78 -7.18 -5.56
C TYR A 88 1.41 -5.85 -5.97
N ILE A 89 2.75 -5.80 -5.99
CA ILE A 89 3.54 -4.77 -6.66
C ILE A 89 4.28 -5.41 -7.84
N ASN A 90 4.08 -4.85 -9.04
CA ASN A 90 4.67 -5.34 -10.29
C ASN A 90 4.42 -6.83 -10.58
N GLY A 91 3.38 -7.42 -9.97
CA GLY A 91 3.02 -8.83 -10.10
C GLY A 91 3.58 -9.73 -9.01
N GLU A 92 4.38 -9.21 -8.09
CA GLU A 92 4.95 -9.93 -6.95
C GLU A 92 4.14 -9.67 -5.67
N ASP A 93 3.96 -10.73 -4.89
CA ASP A 93 3.43 -10.72 -3.53
C ASP A 93 4.62 -10.41 -2.60
N ALA A 94 4.71 -9.14 -2.22
CA ALA A 94 5.86 -8.56 -1.53
C ALA A 94 5.44 -8.15 -0.11
N ASP A 95 4.93 -9.10 0.65
CA ASP A 95 4.36 -8.91 2.00
C ASP A 95 5.35 -8.32 3.02
N THR A 96 6.65 -8.52 2.81
CA THR A 96 7.68 -8.12 3.75
C THR A 96 8.79 -7.29 3.09
N LEU A 97 9.51 -6.52 3.91
CA LEU A 97 10.69 -5.78 3.45
C LEU A 97 11.75 -6.69 2.78
N VAL A 98 11.88 -7.94 3.19
CA VAL A 98 12.85 -8.89 2.58
C VAL A 98 12.40 -9.34 1.19
N GLU A 99 11.11 -9.26 0.91
CA GLU A 99 10.48 -9.60 -0.38
C GLU A 99 10.19 -8.34 -1.21
N ALA A 100 10.65 -7.17 -0.76
CA ALA A 100 10.39 -5.90 -1.42
C ALA A 100 10.83 -5.93 -2.89
N VAL A 101 9.98 -5.37 -3.75
CA VAL A 101 10.31 -5.21 -5.16
C VAL A 101 11.35 -4.10 -5.30
N GLU A 102 12.54 -4.44 -5.78
CA GLU A 102 13.60 -3.47 -6.12
C GLU A 102 13.23 -2.71 -7.40
N VAL A 103 13.23 -1.38 -7.33
CA VAL A 103 12.98 -0.48 -8.48
C VAL A 103 13.87 0.76 -8.41
N ASP A 104 14.02 1.48 -9.52
CA ASP A 104 14.67 2.79 -9.48
C ASP A 104 13.66 3.87 -9.09
N ALA A 105 14.12 4.91 -8.38
CA ALA A 105 13.27 6.05 -8.08
C ALA A 105 12.80 6.72 -9.38
N GLY A 106 11.50 6.98 -9.50
CA GLY A 106 10.88 7.48 -10.73
C GLY A 106 10.33 6.40 -11.66
N ASP A 107 10.60 5.11 -11.39
CA ASP A 107 10.01 4.01 -12.14
C ASP A 107 8.50 3.93 -11.96
N SER A 108 7.85 3.27 -12.91
CA SER A 108 6.42 2.98 -12.87
C SER A 108 6.15 1.75 -12.03
N LEU A 109 5.44 1.90 -10.91
CA LEU A 109 4.94 0.80 -10.07
C LEU A 109 3.50 0.46 -10.43
N THR A 110 3.24 -0.83 -10.65
CA THR A 110 1.89 -1.36 -10.85
C THR A 110 1.40 -2.03 -9.58
N PHE A 111 0.35 -1.51 -8.97
CA PHE A 111 -0.31 -2.13 -7.82
C PHE A 111 -1.55 -2.88 -8.30
N LYS A 112 -1.65 -4.17 -7.99
CA LYS A 112 -2.83 -5.00 -8.27
C LYS A 112 -3.46 -5.43 -6.95
N TYR A 113 -4.74 -5.12 -6.78
CA TYR A 113 -5.56 -5.51 -5.65
C TYR A 113 -6.55 -6.57 -6.10
N GLU A 114 -6.48 -7.77 -5.56
CA GLU A 114 -7.31 -8.92 -5.98
C GLU A 114 -8.18 -9.41 -4.82
N VAL A 115 -9.48 -9.57 -5.10
CA VAL A 115 -10.44 -10.19 -4.18
C VAL A 115 -10.90 -11.50 -4.78
N THR A 116 -10.78 -12.58 -4.01
CA THR A 116 -11.24 -13.93 -4.42
C THR A 116 -12.42 -14.35 -3.54
N ASN A 117 -13.52 -14.79 -4.17
CA ASN A 117 -14.66 -15.33 -3.44
C ASN A 117 -14.43 -16.80 -3.05
N GLU A 118 -14.15 -17.02 -1.77
CA GLU A 118 -13.91 -18.34 -1.18
C GLU A 118 -15.17 -18.94 -0.55
N GLY A 119 -16.23 -18.14 -0.44
CA GLY A 119 -17.52 -18.55 0.08
C GLY A 119 -18.35 -19.38 -0.92
N ASN A 120 -19.52 -19.82 -0.46
CA ASN A 120 -20.46 -20.59 -1.28
C ASN A 120 -21.60 -19.74 -1.89
N ALA A 121 -21.54 -18.42 -1.71
CA ALA A 121 -22.50 -17.46 -2.23
C ALA A 121 -21.76 -16.29 -2.92
N PRO A 122 -22.35 -15.62 -3.93
CA PRO A 122 -21.78 -14.42 -4.53
C PRO A 122 -21.50 -13.34 -3.47
N ILE A 123 -20.40 -12.61 -3.64
CA ILE A 123 -20.01 -11.49 -2.77
C ILE A 123 -20.04 -10.18 -3.55
N GLU A 124 -20.20 -9.06 -2.83
CA GLU A 124 -20.15 -7.70 -3.39
C GLU A 124 -18.92 -6.98 -2.83
N TRP A 125 -17.88 -6.79 -3.66
CA TRP A 125 -16.74 -5.96 -3.33
C TRP A 125 -17.12 -4.49 -3.51
N THR A 126 -17.23 -3.77 -2.40
CA THR A 126 -17.86 -2.44 -2.35
C THR A 126 -16.90 -1.28 -2.15
N GLY A 127 -15.71 -1.53 -1.61
CA GLY A 127 -14.75 -0.48 -1.31
C GLY A 127 -13.30 -0.96 -1.39
N LEU A 128 -12.42 -0.04 -1.74
CA LEU A 128 -10.98 -0.23 -1.65
C LEU A 128 -10.35 1.08 -1.17
N THR A 129 -9.63 1.00 -0.06
CA THR A 129 -8.79 2.09 0.44
C THR A 129 -7.35 1.64 0.52
N ASP A 130 -6.44 2.60 0.52
CA ASP A 130 -5.01 2.39 0.61
C ASP A 130 -4.39 3.48 1.51
N ASP A 131 -3.44 3.10 2.35
CA ASP A 131 -2.84 4.00 3.34
C ASP A 131 -2.00 5.13 2.73
N VAL A 132 -1.47 4.94 1.51
CA VAL A 132 -0.70 5.93 0.76
C VAL A 132 -1.58 6.65 -0.25
N PHE A 133 -2.50 5.95 -0.92
CA PHE A 133 -3.28 6.49 -2.03
C PHE A 133 -4.68 6.97 -1.65
N GLY A 134 -5.15 6.67 -0.44
CA GLY A 134 -6.48 7.03 0.04
C GLY A 134 -7.59 6.14 -0.53
N ASP A 135 -8.77 6.72 -0.77
CA ASP A 135 -9.92 6.00 -1.31
C ASP A 135 -9.78 5.76 -2.83
N LEU A 136 -9.70 4.49 -3.21
CA LEU A 136 -9.57 4.03 -4.60
C LEU A 136 -10.89 3.51 -5.18
N THR A 137 -11.97 3.50 -4.42
CA THR A 137 -13.27 2.90 -4.79
C THR A 137 -13.77 3.37 -6.17
N GLY A 138 -13.64 4.68 -6.45
CA GLY A 138 -14.03 5.25 -7.74
C GLY A 138 -13.08 4.93 -8.90
N GLU A 139 -11.76 4.90 -8.66
CA GLU A 139 -10.74 4.55 -9.67
C GLU A 139 -10.87 3.08 -10.09
N CYS A 140 -11.26 2.22 -9.14
CA CYS A 140 -11.45 0.78 -9.35
C CYS A 140 -12.83 0.38 -9.90
N GLY A 141 -13.75 1.34 -10.06
CA GLY A 141 -15.10 1.07 -10.58
C GLY A 141 -15.93 0.15 -9.69
N LEU A 142 -15.78 0.26 -8.37
CA LEU A 142 -16.59 -0.48 -7.39
C LEU A 142 -17.98 0.16 -7.23
N PRO A 143 -19.03 -0.61 -6.87
CA PRO A 143 -19.00 -2.01 -6.44
C PRO A 143 -18.94 -3.03 -7.59
N LYS A 144 -18.45 -4.24 -7.28
CA LYS A 144 -18.39 -5.39 -8.19
C LYS A 144 -18.95 -6.66 -7.54
N THR A 145 -19.77 -7.40 -8.27
CA THR A 145 -20.26 -8.73 -7.88
C THR A 145 -19.25 -9.82 -8.29
N ILE A 146 -18.78 -10.62 -7.34
CA ILE A 146 -17.85 -11.72 -7.59
C ILE A 146 -18.57 -13.04 -7.34
N ALA A 147 -18.70 -13.85 -8.39
CA ALA A 147 -19.32 -15.17 -8.32
C ALA A 147 -18.46 -16.15 -7.50
N VAL A 148 -19.09 -17.23 -7.01
CA VAL A 148 -18.42 -18.28 -6.22
C VAL A 148 -17.20 -18.84 -6.94
N GLY A 149 -16.05 -18.88 -6.25
CA GLY A 149 -14.80 -19.39 -6.79
C GLY A 149 -14.21 -18.56 -7.93
N GLN A 150 -14.66 -17.31 -8.11
CA GLN A 150 -14.07 -16.36 -9.04
C GLN A 150 -13.32 -15.26 -8.27
N SER A 151 -12.47 -14.54 -9.00
CA SER A 151 -11.75 -13.37 -8.51
C SER A 151 -12.04 -12.17 -9.40
N ASP A 152 -11.94 -10.97 -8.84
CA ASP A 152 -11.90 -9.72 -9.58
C ASP A 152 -10.77 -8.84 -9.00
N TYR A 153 -10.25 -7.90 -9.79
CA TYR A 153 -9.13 -7.08 -9.38
C TYR A 153 -9.28 -5.61 -9.77
N CYS A 154 -8.51 -4.77 -9.09
CA CYS A 154 -8.23 -3.39 -9.47
C CYS A 154 -6.73 -3.24 -9.71
N GLN A 155 -6.35 -2.55 -10.79
CA GLN A 155 -4.95 -2.29 -11.08
C GLN A 155 -4.75 -0.79 -11.27
N ILE A 156 -3.79 -0.23 -10.54
CA ILE A 156 -3.39 1.18 -10.65
C ILE A 156 -1.89 1.27 -10.91
N THR A 157 -1.47 2.37 -11.51
CA THR A 157 -0.06 2.68 -11.71
C THR A 157 0.29 3.98 -11.00
N ARG A 158 1.43 3.98 -10.32
CA ARG A 158 2.02 5.14 -9.64
C ARG A 158 3.51 5.20 -9.95
N THR A 159 4.16 6.30 -9.59
CA THR A 159 5.60 6.47 -9.71
C THR A 159 6.27 6.11 -8.40
N ALA A 160 7.35 5.31 -8.44
CA ALA A 160 8.17 5.00 -7.29
C ALA A 160 8.78 6.28 -6.72
N GLY A 161 8.49 6.56 -5.45
CA GLY A 161 9.31 7.50 -4.68
C GLY A 161 10.65 6.84 -4.29
N ASP A 162 11.55 7.63 -3.72
CA ASP A 162 12.85 7.18 -3.27
C ASP A 162 12.80 6.67 -1.83
N PHE A 163 12.95 5.36 -1.65
CA PHE A 163 12.85 4.65 -0.37
C PHE A 163 13.90 3.53 -0.29
N PRO A 164 15.18 3.86 -0.03
CA PRO A 164 16.25 2.86 0.04
C PRO A 164 16.16 1.95 1.27
N ASP A 165 15.42 2.35 2.30
CA ASP A 165 15.08 1.51 3.47
C ASP A 165 13.75 0.75 3.29
N GLY A 166 13.19 0.80 2.08
CA GLY A 166 11.89 0.22 1.73
C GLY A 166 10.68 1.07 2.12
N LYS A 167 9.58 0.78 1.43
CA LYS A 167 8.28 1.43 1.58
C LYS A 167 7.16 0.41 1.61
N GLU A 168 6.54 0.29 2.77
CA GLU A 168 5.26 -0.42 2.93
C GLU A 168 4.12 0.38 2.31
N ASN A 169 3.19 -0.34 1.70
CA ASN A 169 1.93 0.18 1.23
C ASN A 169 0.80 -0.84 1.48
N VAL A 170 -0.21 -0.46 2.27
CA VAL A 170 -1.25 -1.38 2.75
C VAL A 170 -2.59 -1.06 2.10
N GLY A 171 -3.14 -2.04 1.38
CA GLY A 171 -4.50 -1.99 0.85
C GLY A 171 -5.51 -2.45 1.90
N THR A 172 -6.77 -2.01 1.78
CA THR A 172 -7.89 -2.48 2.58
C THR A 172 -9.13 -2.65 1.71
N ALA A 173 -9.62 -3.88 1.57
CA ALA A 173 -10.82 -4.21 0.82
C ALA A 173 -12.06 -4.32 1.73
N SER A 174 -13.20 -3.80 1.24
CA SER A 174 -14.48 -3.87 1.92
C SER A 174 -15.51 -4.66 1.12
N VAL A 175 -15.98 -5.77 1.67
CA VAL A 175 -17.00 -6.66 1.09
C VAL A 175 -18.27 -6.60 1.93
N THR A 176 -19.44 -6.50 1.28
CA THR A 176 -20.72 -6.32 1.99
C THR A 176 -20.98 -7.43 3.00
N GLY A 177 -21.17 -7.05 4.27
CA GLY A 177 -21.54 -7.98 5.34
C GLY A 177 -20.39 -8.83 5.88
N LEU A 178 -19.16 -8.60 5.41
CA LEU A 178 -17.95 -9.25 5.90
C LEU A 178 -17.02 -8.21 6.55
N ALA A 179 -16.09 -8.69 7.38
CA ALA A 179 -15.06 -7.81 7.94
C ALA A 179 -14.11 -7.35 6.82
N ASP A 180 -13.62 -6.12 6.93
CA ASP A 180 -12.58 -5.62 6.02
C ASP A 180 -11.29 -6.45 6.20
N GLN A 181 -10.59 -6.70 5.09
CA GLN A 181 -9.29 -7.35 5.06
C GLN A 181 -8.24 -6.37 4.54
N THR A 182 -7.03 -6.50 5.06
CA THR A 182 -5.90 -5.63 4.73
C THR A 182 -4.72 -6.46 4.30
N ASP A 183 -3.95 -5.93 3.36
CA ASP A 183 -2.82 -6.66 2.79
C ASP A 183 -1.69 -5.68 2.42
N PRO A 184 -0.44 -5.91 2.91
CA PRO A 184 0.70 -5.05 2.65
C PRO A 184 1.38 -5.41 1.32
N ALA A 185 2.09 -4.45 0.74
CA ALA A 185 3.06 -4.73 -0.31
C ALA A 185 4.24 -3.76 -0.18
N TRP A 186 5.45 -4.28 -0.35
CA TRP A 186 6.69 -3.55 -0.16
C TRP A 186 7.43 -3.34 -1.49
N TYR A 187 8.01 -2.15 -1.64
CA TYR A 187 9.03 -1.90 -2.64
C TYR A 187 10.19 -1.13 -2.00
N GLU A 188 11.38 -1.26 -2.57
CA GLU A 188 12.54 -0.49 -2.15
C GLU A 188 13.28 0.06 -3.37
N THR A 189 14.00 1.16 -3.16
CA THR A 189 14.85 1.74 -4.21
C THR A 189 16.31 1.41 -3.98
N ALA A 190 17.09 1.38 -5.06
CA ALA A 190 18.53 1.25 -4.92
C ALA A 190 19.07 2.41 -4.05
N PRO A 191 19.95 2.14 -3.07
CA PRO A 191 20.58 3.19 -2.29
C PRO A 191 21.41 4.12 -3.20
N PRO A 192 21.58 5.40 -2.83
CA PRO A 192 22.37 6.34 -3.61
C PRO A 192 23.78 5.81 -3.83
N GLU A 193 24.31 5.97 -5.05
CA GLU A 193 25.67 5.58 -5.38
C GLU A 193 26.65 6.46 -4.59
N LEU A 194 27.64 5.84 -3.94
CA LEU A 194 28.62 6.53 -3.11
C LEU A 194 29.82 6.98 -3.95
N GLY A 195 30.38 8.15 -3.62
CA GLY A 195 31.64 8.62 -4.23
C GLY A 195 31.51 9.36 -5.57
N CYS A 196 30.29 9.55 -6.06
CA CYS A 196 29.96 10.36 -7.22
C CYS A 196 29.06 11.56 -6.82
N THR A 197 28.74 12.43 -7.77
CA THR A 197 27.95 13.65 -7.52
C THR A 197 26.54 13.56 -8.09
N TYR A 198 25.60 14.14 -7.35
CA TYR A 198 24.23 14.38 -7.76
C TYR A 198 23.93 15.88 -7.85
N THR A 199 23.00 16.25 -8.73
CA THR A 199 22.58 17.66 -8.85
C THR A 199 21.72 18.11 -7.66
N HIS A 200 21.58 19.41 -7.47
CA HIS A 200 20.61 19.95 -6.50
C HIS A 200 19.17 19.50 -6.78
N GLY A 201 18.84 19.19 -8.04
CA GLY A 201 17.55 18.64 -8.45
C GLY A 201 17.30 17.22 -7.94
N TYR A 202 18.32 16.36 -7.93
CA TYR A 202 18.25 15.04 -7.34
C TYR A 202 17.95 15.17 -5.84
N TRP A 203 18.81 15.86 -5.08
CA TRP A 203 18.66 16.00 -3.64
C TRP A 203 17.32 16.60 -3.23
N LYS A 204 16.81 17.58 -3.99
CA LYS A 204 15.48 18.17 -3.78
C LYS A 204 14.35 17.14 -3.85
N ASN A 205 14.45 16.18 -4.77
CA ASN A 205 13.42 15.19 -5.06
C ASN A 205 13.64 13.86 -4.31
N HIS A 206 14.77 13.70 -3.63
CA HIS A 206 15.20 12.47 -2.95
C HIS A 206 15.57 12.76 -1.49
N PRO A 207 14.66 13.33 -0.66
CA PRO A 207 14.97 13.70 0.72
C PRO A 207 15.31 12.51 1.62
N LEU A 208 14.83 11.30 1.28
CA LEU A 208 15.11 10.10 2.06
C LEU A 208 16.49 9.50 1.75
N ALA A 209 17.08 9.79 0.58
CA ALA A 209 18.47 9.46 0.29
C ALA A 209 19.49 10.40 0.98
N TRP A 210 19.06 11.44 1.71
CA TRP A 210 20.03 12.38 2.30
C TRP A 210 20.87 11.68 3.38
N PRO A 211 22.22 11.72 3.28
CA PRO A 211 23.10 11.08 4.26
C PRO A 211 23.08 11.80 5.63
N VAL A 212 22.54 13.03 5.68
CA VAL A 212 22.45 13.86 6.88
C VAL A 212 21.12 14.61 6.95
N TYR A 213 20.61 14.81 8.16
CA TYR A 213 19.34 15.52 8.42
C TYR A 213 19.49 17.02 8.69
N SER A 214 20.71 17.54 8.64
CA SER A 214 21.02 18.95 8.86
C SER A 214 22.33 19.34 8.19
N LEU A 215 22.42 20.58 7.74
CA LEU A 215 23.65 21.21 7.26
C LEU A 215 23.83 22.57 7.91
N VAL A 216 25.08 23.01 7.99
CA VAL A 216 25.42 24.40 8.30
C VAL A 216 25.66 25.12 6.97
N LEU A 217 25.11 26.31 6.80
CA LEU A 217 25.40 27.21 5.68
C LEU A 217 25.81 28.56 6.27
N GLY A 218 27.07 28.99 6.06
CA GLY A 218 27.66 30.08 6.83
C GLY A 218 27.78 29.71 8.32
N ASP A 219 27.18 30.48 9.21
CA ASP A 219 27.09 30.21 10.65
C ASP A 219 25.74 29.62 11.10
N GLU A 220 24.77 29.53 10.19
CA GLU A 220 23.41 29.09 10.50
C GLU A 220 23.24 27.58 10.31
N THR A 221 22.64 26.92 11.30
CA THR A 221 22.27 25.49 11.21
C THR A 221 20.86 25.35 10.64
N TYR A 222 20.72 24.59 9.56
CA TYR A 222 19.45 24.29 8.92
C TYR A 222 19.06 22.82 9.11
N THR A 223 17.79 22.62 9.47
CA THR A 223 17.15 21.30 9.41
C THR A 223 16.91 20.89 7.96
N GLN A 224 16.78 19.58 7.71
CA GLN A 224 16.42 19.06 6.39
C GLN A 224 15.16 19.73 5.80
N ALA A 225 14.13 19.98 6.62
CA ALA A 225 12.91 20.63 6.16
C ALA A 225 13.15 22.07 5.65
N GLU A 226 14.02 22.84 6.33
CA GLU A 226 14.39 24.19 5.89
C GLU A 226 15.26 24.16 4.63
N LEU A 227 16.20 23.21 4.53
CA LEU A 227 17.03 23.01 3.35
C LEU A 227 16.20 22.60 2.12
N LEU A 228 15.22 21.71 2.30
CA LEU A 228 14.27 21.36 1.26
C LEU A 228 13.44 22.56 0.83
N ALA A 229 12.96 23.39 1.76
CA ALA A 229 12.26 24.62 1.43
C ALA A 229 13.11 25.56 0.57
N LEU A 230 14.42 25.67 0.85
CA LEU A 230 15.36 26.42 -0.01
C LEU A 230 15.51 25.76 -1.39
N LEU A 231 15.67 24.44 -1.47
CA LEU A 231 15.80 23.71 -2.74
C LEU A 231 14.57 23.82 -3.66
N TRP A 232 13.38 23.93 -3.07
CA TRP A 232 12.13 24.19 -3.79
C TRP A 232 11.91 25.67 -4.13
N ALA A 233 12.64 26.59 -3.51
CA ALA A 233 12.51 28.01 -3.77
C ALA A 233 12.97 28.37 -5.18
N SER A 234 12.22 29.24 -5.85
CA SER A 234 12.74 29.91 -7.04
C SER A 234 13.81 30.92 -6.58
N PRO A 235 14.98 31.00 -7.24
CA PRO A 235 15.97 31.99 -6.85
C PRO A 235 15.49 33.43 -6.98
N GLU A 236 14.48 33.73 -7.82
CA GLU A 236 13.93 35.07 -8.06
C GLU A 236 14.98 36.17 -8.33
N GLY A 237 16.18 35.79 -8.77
CA GLY A 237 17.30 36.70 -8.95
C GLY A 237 17.97 37.15 -7.65
N ASP A 238 17.89 36.38 -6.57
CA ASP A 238 18.67 36.52 -5.35
C ASP A 238 19.93 35.64 -5.41
N ALA A 239 21.10 36.29 -5.42
CA ALA A 239 22.39 35.63 -5.47
C ALA A 239 22.64 34.72 -4.25
N SER A 240 22.07 35.04 -3.09
CA SER A 240 22.21 34.22 -1.88
C SER A 240 21.49 32.87 -2.03
N ILE A 241 20.32 32.85 -2.66
CA ILE A 241 19.60 31.60 -2.97
C ILE A 241 20.32 30.82 -4.08
N ILE A 242 20.81 31.50 -5.13
CA ILE A 242 21.59 30.84 -6.21
C ILE A 242 22.80 30.08 -5.62
N LEU A 243 23.56 30.72 -4.72
CA LEU A 243 24.68 30.08 -4.04
C LEU A 243 24.23 28.93 -3.13
N ALA A 244 23.20 29.17 -2.30
CA ALA A 244 22.71 28.18 -1.35
C ALA A 244 22.27 26.88 -2.04
N LEU A 245 21.54 26.97 -3.16
CA LEU A 245 21.09 25.77 -3.89
C LEU A 245 22.24 24.85 -4.28
N GLN A 246 23.34 25.43 -4.78
CA GLN A 246 24.50 24.65 -5.22
C GLN A 246 25.37 24.20 -4.06
N LEU A 247 25.50 25.01 -3.00
CA LEU A 247 26.24 24.65 -1.80
C LEU A 247 25.58 23.50 -1.04
N ILE A 248 24.24 23.49 -0.93
CA ILE A 248 23.49 22.39 -0.32
C ILE A 248 23.79 21.08 -1.06
N ALA A 249 23.69 21.09 -2.39
CA ALA A 249 23.96 19.90 -3.20
C ALA A 249 25.41 19.43 -3.08
N ALA A 250 26.37 20.35 -3.10
CA ALA A 250 27.78 20.00 -2.93
C ALA A 250 28.02 19.36 -1.56
N LYS A 251 27.51 19.95 -0.47
CA LYS A 251 27.66 19.38 0.87
C LYS A 251 26.98 18.03 1.03
N LEU A 252 25.82 17.81 0.40
CA LEU A 252 25.18 16.50 0.39
C LEU A 252 25.99 15.47 -0.41
N ASN A 253 26.58 15.85 -1.55
CA ASN A 253 27.50 14.99 -2.30
C ASN A 253 28.71 14.58 -1.45
N VAL A 254 29.34 15.53 -0.75
CA VAL A 254 30.47 15.25 0.15
C VAL A 254 30.04 14.33 1.30
N ALA A 255 28.89 14.58 1.92
CA ALA A 255 28.34 13.71 2.95
C ALA A 255 27.99 12.30 2.42
N ASN A 256 27.66 12.18 1.12
CA ASN A 256 27.44 10.93 0.40
C ASN A 256 28.76 10.31 -0.13
N GLY A 257 29.91 10.82 0.32
CA GLY A 257 31.23 10.26 0.06
C GLY A 257 31.94 10.75 -1.20
N ALA A 258 31.38 11.73 -1.93
CA ALA A 258 32.06 12.33 -3.08
C ALA A 258 33.36 13.03 -2.66
N ASP A 259 34.43 12.85 -3.44
CA ASP A 259 35.70 13.55 -3.19
C ASP A 259 35.51 15.06 -3.39
N ASP A 260 35.92 15.85 -2.39
CA ASP A 260 35.74 17.31 -2.36
C ASP A 260 37.06 18.06 -2.57
N SER A 261 38.17 17.37 -2.82
CA SER A 261 39.50 17.98 -2.87
C SER A 261 39.60 19.11 -3.90
N ALA A 262 38.86 19.01 -5.01
CA ALA A 262 38.77 20.01 -6.06
C ALA A 262 37.92 21.24 -5.70
N ILE A 263 37.01 21.13 -4.72
CA ILE A 263 36.05 22.19 -4.34
C ILE A 263 36.12 22.63 -2.88
N ALA A 264 36.94 22.02 -2.02
CA ALA A 264 36.99 22.32 -0.58
C ALA A 264 37.13 23.83 -0.31
N SER A 265 38.06 24.49 -1.01
CA SER A 265 38.23 25.97 -0.91
C SER A 265 37.04 26.77 -1.43
N THR A 266 36.26 26.22 -2.36
CA THR A 266 35.04 26.86 -2.89
C THR A 266 33.88 26.71 -1.90
N ILE A 267 33.77 25.56 -1.21
CA ILE A 267 32.82 25.37 -0.11
C ILE A 267 33.13 26.37 1.02
N ASP A 268 34.39 26.43 1.47
CA ASP A 268 34.82 27.36 2.52
C ASP A 268 34.50 28.82 2.13
N ALA A 269 34.83 29.23 0.91
CA ALA A 269 34.54 30.59 0.43
C ALA A 269 33.03 30.87 0.31
N ALA A 270 32.21 29.86 0.00
CA ALA A 270 30.76 29.99 -0.06
C ALA A 270 30.14 30.12 1.33
N ASP A 271 30.63 29.37 2.32
CA ASP A 271 30.23 29.51 3.71
C ASP A 271 30.67 30.87 4.27
N ASP A 272 31.92 31.28 4.08
CA ASP A 272 32.42 32.60 4.49
C ASP A 272 31.56 33.73 3.89
N TRP A 273 31.15 33.61 2.63
CA TRP A 273 30.26 34.59 1.99
C TRP A 273 28.87 34.65 2.64
N LEU A 274 28.33 33.51 3.08
CA LEU A 274 27.02 33.45 3.75
C LEU A 274 27.09 33.98 5.18
N ASP A 275 28.21 33.78 5.89
CA ASP A 275 28.49 34.26 7.26
C ASP A 275 28.58 35.80 7.36
N ASP A 276 28.83 36.50 6.25
CA ASP A 276 28.80 37.96 6.19
C ASP A 276 27.40 38.55 6.46
N TYR A 277 26.34 37.74 6.45
CA TYR A 277 24.95 38.15 6.62
C TYR A 277 24.31 37.43 7.81
N SER A 278 23.69 38.19 8.71
CA SER A 278 23.06 37.63 9.91
C SER A 278 21.71 36.98 9.63
N GLY A 279 21.48 35.80 10.19
CA GLY A 279 20.21 35.09 10.14
C GLY A 279 20.08 34.17 8.93
N LYS A 280 18.96 33.45 8.83
CA LYS A 280 18.75 32.50 7.73
C LYS A 280 18.35 33.17 6.41
N LEU A 281 18.72 32.54 5.29
CA LEU A 281 18.34 32.88 3.91
C LEU A 281 16.80 33.06 3.75
N PRO A 282 16.33 33.84 2.75
CA PRO A 282 17.08 34.61 1.74
C PRO A 282 17.61 35.98 2.22
N TYR A 283 18.65 36.50 1.54
CA TYR A 283 19.22 37.82 1.83
C TYR A 283 18.87 38.92 0.82
N SER A 284 18.16 38.59 -0.27
CA SER A 284 17.73 39.53 -1.33
C SER A 284 18.90 40.27 -2.00
N ILE A 285 19.99 39.56 -2.31
CA ILE A 285 21.20 40.17 -2.88
C ILE A 285 21.14 40.12 -4.40
N SER A 286 21.28 41.28 -5.05
CA SER A 286 21.29 41.35 -6.52
C SER A 286 22.56 40.70 -7.11
N PRO A 287 22.45 39.80 -8.10
CA PRO A 287 23.57 39.22 -8.85
C PRO A 287 24.45 40.26 -9.55
N SER A 288 23.90 41.44 -9.84
CA SER A 288 24.65 42.53 -10.48
C SER A 288 25.53 43.33 -9.51
N SER A 289 25.36 43.12 -8.21
CA SER A 289 26.22 43.74 -7.19
C SER A 289 27.58 43.02 -7.12
N PRO A 290 28.66 43.67 -6.62
CA PRO A 290 29.94 42.99 -6.45
C PRO A 290 29.86 41.73 -5.58
N ALA A 291 29.13 41.79 -4.46
CA ALA A 291 28.93 40.63 -3.59
C ALA A 291 28.08 39.54 -4.27
N GLY A 292 27.02 39.93 -4.99
CA GLY A 292 26.19 38.98 -5.75
C GLY A 292 26.94 38.30 -6.88
N GLY A 293 27.85 39.01 -7.57
CA GLY A 293 28.72 38.43 -8.59
C GLY A 293 29.65 37.35 -8.02
N GLN A 294 30.24 37.60 -6.85
CA GLN A 294 31.05 36.61 -6.14
C GLN A 294 30.24 35.36 -5.80
N ALA A 295 29.03 35.52 -5.24
CA ALA A 295 28.15 34.40 -4.95
C ALA A 295 27.79 33.59 -6.21
N THR A 296 27.50 34.24 -7.33
CA THR A 296 27.18 33.53 -8.58
C THR A 296 28.39 32.82 -9.19
N ASP A 297 29.61 33.35 -9.02
CA ASP A 297 30.84 32.69 -9.49
C ASP A 297 31.14 31.43 -8.67
N LEU A 298 30.98 31.51 -7.34
CA LEU A 298 31.08 30.36 -6.44
C LEU A 298 30.02 29.31 -6.78
N ALA A 299 28.76 29.74 -6.94
CA ALA A 299 27.66 28.87 -7.33
C ALA A 299 27.93 28.18 -8.67
N GLY A 300 28.51 28.88 -9.64
CA GLY A 300 28.87 28.30 -10.95
C GLY A 300 29.92 27.19 -10.85
N THR A 301 30.93 27.36 -9.98
CA THR A 301 31.93 26.30 -9.74
C THR A 301 31.31 25.08 -9.07
N LEU A 302 30.47 25.30 -8.05
CA LEU A 302 29.75 24.24 -7.36
C LEU A 302 28.76 23.51 -8.28
N ASP A 303 28.09 24.23 -9.18
CA ASP A 303 27.22 23.64 -10.19
C ASP A 303 28.00 22.69 -11.12
N VAL A 304 29.15 23.12 -11.64
CA VAL A 304 30.02 22.26 -12.47
C VAL A 304 30.44 20.99 -11.71
N TYR A 305 30.75 21.11 -10.42
CA TYR A 305 31.03 19.94 -9.56
C TYR A 305 29.82 19.03 -9.38
N ASN A 306 28.66 19.58 -9.01
CA ASN A 306 27.44 18.81 -8.75
C ASN A 306 26.92 18.05 -9.98
N ASN A 307 27.26 18.54 -11.18
CA ASN A 307 26.97 17.86 -12.45
C ASN A 307 28.08 16.86 -12.87
N GLY A 308 29.12 16.64 -12.05
CA GLY A 308 30.23 15.74 -12.35
C GLY A 308 31.12 16.22 -13.50
N LEU A 309 31.13 17.52 -13.78
CA LEU A 309 31.83 18.12 -14.93
C LEU A 309 33.14 18.81 -14.54
N LEU A 310 33.46 18.88 -13.25
CA LEU A 310 34.67 19.57 -12.77
C LEU A 310 35.91 18.71 -13.02
N GLU A 311 36.92 19.28 -13.68
CA GLU A 311 38.20 18.61 -13.89
C GLU A 311 38.86 18.26 -12.54
N GLY A 312 39.22 16.99 -12.37
CA GLY A 312 39.78 16.48 -11.11
C GLY A 312 38.74 16.21 -10.02
N GLY A 313 37.45 16.47 -10.28
CA GLY A 313 36.35 16.08 -9.42
C GLY A 313 35.83 14.65 -9.71
N PRO A 314 34.97 14.12 -8.82
CA PRO A 314 34.27 12.85 -9.03
C PRO A 314 33.26 12.95 -10.18
N PRO A 315 32.90 11.81 -10.82
CA PRO A 315 31.91 11.79 -11.90
C PRO A 315 30.49 12.05 -11.37
N HIS A 316 29.54 12.24 -12.30
CA HIS A 316 28.12 12.24 -11.98
C HIS A 316 27.64 10.81 -11.71
N CYS A 317 26.68 10.64 -10.79
CA CYS A 317 26.04 9.35 -10.59
C CYS A 317 24.97 9.13 -11.68
N ASP A 318 25.12 8.09 -12.49
CA ASP A 318 24.29 7.92 -13.70
C ASP A 318 22.99 7.13 -13.46
N GLY A 319 22.72 6.67 -12.24
CA GLY A 319 21.48 5.95 -11.89
C GLY A 319 21.23 4.68 -12.72
N ALA A 320 22.18 4.25 -13.55
CA ALA A 320 22.06 3.12 -14.43
C ALA A 320 23.36 2.33 -14.39
N SER A 321 23.25 1.06 -14.03
CA SER A 321 24.33 0.07 -14.08
C SER A 321 25.02 0.09 -15.46
N GLY A 322 26.22 0.67 -15.50
CA GLY A 322 26.97 0.92 -16.73
C GLY A 322 28.47 0.83 -16.54
N SER A 323 28.96 -0.30 -16.01
CA SER A 323 30.34 -0.78 -16.11
C SER A 323 31.45 0.29 -15.98
N SER A 324 31.86 0.60 -14.76
CA SER A 324 33.27 0.91 -14.52
C SER A 324 33.71 0.30 -13.19
N GLU A 325 34.86 -0.35 -13.24
CA GLU A 325 35.45 -1.14 -12.16
C GLU A 325 35.64 -0.31 -10.88
N CYS A 326 34.71 -0.37 -9.93
CA CYS A 326 35.03 -0.02 -8.55
C CYS A 326 35.33 -1.31 -7.78
N THR A 327 36.61 -1.53 -7.51
CA THR A 327 37.11 -2.67 -6.74
C THR A 327 36.55 -2.60 -5.33
N HIS A 328 35.63 -3.51 -5.02
CA HIS A 328 35.12 -3.77 -3.69
C HIS A 328 36.31 -4.09 -2.76
N ARG A 329 36.77 -3.10 -1.97
CA ARG A 329 37.62 -3.37 -0.80
C ARG A 329 36.73 -4.03 0.25
N VAL A 330 36.70 -5.35 0.22
CA VAL A 330 36.16 -6.17 1.30
C VAL A 330 36.87 -5.77 2.59
N PHE A 331 36.13 -5.16 3.51
CA PHE A 331 36.52 -5.01 4.90
C PHE A 331 36.51 -6.42 5.53
N LEU A 332 37.66 -7.09 5.55
CA LEU A 332 37.86 -8.27 6.40
C LEU A 332 38.14 -7.80 7.82
N PRO A 333 37.39 -8.27 8.84
CA PRO A 333 37.75 -8.00 10.23
C PRO A 333 39.03 -8.78 10.59
N LEU A 334 40.04 -8.08 11.12
CA LEU A 334 41.21 -8.70 11.74
C LEU A 334 40.77 -9.58 12.91
N LEU A 335 40.89 -10.90 12.75
CA LEU A 335 40.98 -11.82 13.87
C LEU A 335 42.47 -12.05 14.15
N GLU A 336 43.01 -11.40 15.18
CA GLU A 336 44.36 -11.69 15.65
C GLU A 336 44.41 -13.09 16.28
N ALA A 337 45.13 -14.00 15.60
CA ALA A 337 45.54 -15.26 16.18
C ALA A 337 46.69 -15.03 17.17
N GLY A 338 46.39 -15.14 18.47
CA GLY A 338 47.39 -15.21 19.53
C GLY A 338 48.19 -16.51 19.40
N ALA A 339 49.42 -16.41 18.90
CA ALA A 339 50.38 -17.50 18.87
C ALA A 339 50.96 -17.77 20.26
N SER A 340 50.97 -19.07 20.59
CA SER A 340 51.58 -19.71 21.75
C SER A 340 53.11 -19.62 21.77
N THR A 341 53.66 -19.30 22.95
CA THR A 341 54.99 -19.68 23.48
C THR A 341 54.82 -19.71 25.01
N GLN A 342 55.41 -20.57 25.85
CA GLN A 342 56.40 -21.66 25.79
C GLN A 342 56.23 -22.45 27.11
N ALA A 343 56.27 -23.79 27.08
CA ALA A 343 57.32 -24.67 27.64
C ALA A 343 57.56 -24.61 29.17
N THR A 344 57.48 -25.76 29.85
CA THR A 344 58.58 -26.36 30.65
C THR A 344 58.21 -27.74 31.23
N GLU A 345 59.13 -28.68 31.04
CA GLU A 345 59.45 -29.92 31.80
C GLU A 345 58.44 -31.08 31.93
#